data_AF-A0A3S0CZP4-F1
#
_entry.id   AF-A0A3S0CZP4-F1
#
_cell.length_a   1.000
_cell.length_b   1.000
_cell.length_c   1.000
_cell.angle_alpha   90.00
_cell.angle_beta   90.00
_cell.angle_gamma   90.00
#
_symmetry.space_group_name_H-M   'P 1'
#
loop_
_entity.id
_entity.type
_entity.pdbx_description
1 polymer ?
#
loop_
_entity_poly.entity_id
_entity_poly.type
_entity_poly.pdbx_seq_one_letter_code
_entity_poly.pdbx_strand_id
1 'polypeptide(L)'
;MITSNIKTIIGKYKLLRRDLTAMVMKEEAKVMEEMLKKGFKDQVDPYGQKWDKNSDGSKFDRNGAIQKSFKISYARNFAKIESDLEFTKYHQTGTKRLPQRKMVPDSSSGGLEHSTWQAPIHGVLSKVVERIMK
;
A
#
# COMPACT_ATOMS: atom_id res chain seq x y z
N MET A 1 -35.90 31.01 -2.18
CA MET A 1 -35.83 29.90 -1.20
C MET A 1 -35.15 28.64 -1.76
N ILE A 2 -35.36 28.26 -3.03
CA ILE A 2 -34.81 27.04 -3.67
C ILE A 2 -33.25 27.00 -3.67
N THR A 3 -32.60 28.14 -3.86
CA THR A 3 -31.13 28.28 -3.90
C THR A 3 -30.42 27.97 -2.58
N SER A 4 -31.10 28.13 -1.43
CA SER A 4 -30.53 27.81 -0.11
C SER A 4 -30.48 26.30 0.15
N ASN A 5 -31.53 25.58 -0.23
CA ASN A 5 -31.60 24.12 -0.09
C ASN A 5 -30.58 23.41 -1.00
N ILE A 6 -30.40 23.89 -2.24
CA ILE A 6 -29.41 23.34 -3.17
C ILE A 6 -27.98 23.53 -2.60
N LYS A 7 -27.64 24.70 -2.06
CA LYS A 7 -26.32 24.95 -1.44
C LYS A 7 -26.07 24.03 -0.24
N THR A 8 -27.08 23.82 0.61
CA THR A 8 -26.99 22.91 1.77
C THR A 8 -26.80 21.45 1.34
N ILE A 9 -27.54 20.99 0.32
CA ILE A 9 -27.40 19.63 -0.23
C ILE A 9 -25.99 19.42 -0.81
N ILE A 10 -25.50 20.38 -1.60
CA ILE A 10 -24.14 20.33 -2.16
C ILE A 10 -23.08 20.31 -1.04
N GLY A 11 -23.28 21.09 0.02
CA GLY A 11 -22.41 21.12 1.20
C GLY A 11 -22.32 19.76 1.89
N LYS A 12 -23.48 19.13 2.14
CA LYS A 12 -23.56 17.78 2.75
C LYS A 12 -22.88 16.73 1.86
N TYR A 13 -23.12 16.76 0.55
CA TYR A 13 -22.48 15.83 -0.38
C TYR A 13 -20.95 15.97 -0.41
N LYS A 14 -20.43 17.21 -0.37
CA LYS A 14 -18.98 17.46 -0.29
C LYS A 14 -18.36 16.94 1.01
N LEU A 15 -19.05 17.08 2.14
CA LEU A 15 -18.59 16.54 3.43
C LEU A 15 -18.57 15.01 3.40
N LEU A 16 -19.66 14.38 2.96
CA LEU A 16 -19.76 12.93 2.80
C LEU A 16 -18.64 12.37 1.91
N ARG A 17 -18.35 13.05 0.79
CA ARG A 17 -17.26 12.66 -0.13
C ARG A 17 -15.87 12.80 0.50
N ARG A 18 -15.64 13.87 1.28
CA ARG A 18 -14.36 14.09 1.97
C ARG A 18 -14.11 13.02 3.03
N ASP A 19 -15.14 12.67 3.79
CA ASP A 19 -15.06 11.65 4.83
C ASP A 19 -14.85 10.26 4.21
N LEU A 20 -15.53 9.98 3.09
CA LEU A 20 -15.33 8.75 2.31
C LEU A 20 -13.88 8.59 1.85
N THR A 21 -13.27 9.64 1.29
CA THR A 21 -11.91 9.53 0.75
C THR A 21 -10.89 9.29 1.86
N ALA A 22 -11.05 9.96 3.01
CA ALA A 22 -10.18 9.74 4.16
C ALA A 22 -10.33 8.33 4.75
N MET A 23 -11.56 7.79 4.81
CA MET A 23 -11.81 6.40 5.24
C MET A 23 -11.19 5.38 4.28
N VAL A 24 -11.35 5.60 2.97
CA VAL A 24 -10.76 4.76 1.92
C VAL A 24 -9.24 4.71 2.05
N MET A 25 -8.57 5.87 2.10
CA MET A 25 -7.10 5.94 2.22
C MET A 25 -6.59 5.29 3.51
N LYS A 26 -7.34 5.41 4.61
CA LYS A 26 -7.01 4.75 5.89
C LYS A 26 -7.09 3.22 5.79
N GLU A 27 -8.14 2.68 5.19
CA GLU A 27 -8.28 1.23 5.04
C GLU A 27 -7.30 0.66 4.02
N GLU A 28 -7.04 1.38 2.92
CA GLU A 28 -6.00 1.03 1.95
C GLU A 28 -4.63 0.93 2.63
N ALA A 29 -4.26 1.92 3.45
CA ALA A 29 -3.00 1.92 4.20
C ALA A 29 -2.85 0.69 5.11
N LYS A 30 -3.93 0.24 5.75
CA LYS A 30 -3.89 -0.99 6.58
C LYS A 30 -3.64 -2.23 5.73
N VAL A 31 -4.32 -2.36 4.60
CA VAL A 31 -4.13 -3.52 3.71
C VAL A 31 -2.72 -3.52 3.13
N MET A 32 -2.21 -2.36 2.73
CA MET A 32 -0.82 -2.16 2.33
C MET A 32 0.17 -2.64 3.42
N GLU A 33 -0.10 -2.34 4.69
CA GLU A 33 0.68 -2.83 5.82
C GLU A 33 0.66 -4.36 5.95
N GLU A 34 -0.53 -4.94 5.88
CA GLU A 34 -0.72 -6.39 5.97
C GLU A 34 -0.01 -7.12 4.83
N MET A 35 -0.12 -6.59 3.61
CA MET A 35 0.51 -7.15 2.43
C MET A 35 2.04 -7.07 2.49
N LEU A 36 2.58 -5.94 2.97
CA LEU A 36 4.01 -5.81 3.21
C LEU A 36 4.48 -6.84 4.25
N LYS A 37 3.81 -6.92 5.41
CA LYS A 37 4.13 -7.89 6.47
C LYS A 37 4.06 -9.33 5.96
N LYS A 38 3.06 -9.65 5.13
CA LYS A 38 2.90 -10.96 4.52
C LYS A 38 4.03 -11.28 3.55
N GLY A 39 4.43 -10.34 2.69
CA GLY A 39 5.58 -10.51 1.79
C GLY A 39 6.86 -10.84 2.55
N PHE A 40 7.15 -10.11 3.64
CA PHE A 40 8.28 -10.41 4.52
C PHE A 40 8.19 -11.77 5.20
N LYS A 41 7.00 -12.14 5.70
CA LYS A 41 6.77 -13.44 6.33
C LYS A 41 7.00 -14.60 5.35
N ASP A 42 6.45 -14.47 4.15
CA ASP A 42 6.43 -15.54 3.15
C ASP A 42 7.65 -15.51 2.22
N GLN A 43 8.49 -14.48 2.36
CA GLN A 43 9.69 -14.24 1.53
C GLN A 43 9.35 -14.13 0.04
N VAL A 44 8.28 -13.40 -0.26
CA VAL A 44 7.78 -13.18 -1.62
C VAL A 44 7.58 -11.69 -1.88
N ASP A 45 7.83 -11.30 -3.13
CA ASP A 45 7.58 -9.97 -3.63
C ASP A 45 6.07 -9.75 -3.91
N PRO A 46 5.65 -8.50 -4.15
CA PRO A 46 4.26 -8.17 -4.48
C PRO A 46 3.72 -8.85 -5.74
N TYR A 47 4.55 -9.45 -6.57
CA TYR A 47 4.20 -10.12 -7.81
C TYR A 47 4.23 -11.66 -7.68
N GLY A 48 4.48 -12.17 -6.48
CA GLY A 48 4.49 -13.59 -6.16
C GLY A 48 5.84 -14.28 -6.37
N GLN A 49 6.90 -13.56 -6.75
CA GLN A 49 8.25 -14.11 -6.89
C GLN A 49 8.92 -14.23 -5.53
N LYS A 50 9.64 -15.32 -5.27
CA LYS A 50 10.41 -15.45 -4.03
C LYS A 50 11.60 -14.52 -4.04
N TRP A 51 11.87 -13.87 -2.91
CA TRP A 51 13.09 -13.09 -2.75
C TRP A 51 14.32 -13.98 -2.66
N ASP A 52 15.39 -13.54 -3.31
CA ASP A 52 16.69 -14.16 -3.16
C ASP A 52 17.14 -14.15 -1.69
N LYS A 53 17.76 -15.25 -1.28
CA LYS A 53 18.39 -15.38 0.04
C LYS A 53 19.57 -14.41 0.16
N ASN A 54 20.07 -14.22 1.38
CA ASN A 54 21.34 -13.54 1.60
C ASN A 54 22.49 -14.40 1.05
N SER A 55 23.67 -13.79 0.87
CA SER A 55 24.86 -14.48 0.37
C SER A 55 25.31 -15.65 1.26
N ASP A 56 24.97 -15.61 2.55
CA ASP A 56 25.22 -16.67 3.52
C ASP A 56 24.14 -17.79 3.49
N GLY A 57 23.19 -17.72 2.54
CA GLY A 57 22.08 -18.67 2.42
C GLY A 57 20.96 -18.47 3.45
N SER A 58 21.03 -17.45 4.31
CA SER A 58 19.95 -17.12 5.24
C SER A 58 18.79 -16.40 4.54
N LYS A 59 17.61 -16.40 5.17
CA LYS A 59 16.43 -15.69 4.65
C LYS A 59 16.72 -14.18 4.52
N PHE A 60 16.10 -13.54 3.53
CA PHE A 60 16.17 -12.09 3.41
C PHE A 60 15.55 -11.43 4.65
N ASP A 61 16.17 -10.32 5.06
CA ASP A 61 15.82 -9.59 6.28
C ASP A 61 15.72 -10.48 7.53
N ARG A 62 16.74 -11.32 7.73
CA ARG A 62 16.81 -12.29 8.86
C ARG A 62 16.44 -11.67 10.21
N ASN A 63 16.87 -10.44 10.45
CA ASN A 63 16.69 -9.73 11.72
C ASN A 63 15.45 -8.82 11.75
N GLY A 64 14.70 -8.73 10.64
CA GLY A 64 13.51 -7.88 10.51
C GLY A 64 13.82 -6.38 10.47
N ALA A 65 15.07 -5.98 10.25
CA ALA A 65 15.48 -4.57 10.28
C ALA A 65 14.88 -3.80 9.09
N ILE A 66 14.82 -4.44 7.92
CA ILE A 66 14.25 -3.84 6.71
C ILE A 66 12.74 -3.72 6.87
N GLN A 67 12.06 -4.79 7.27
CA GLN A 67 10.62 -4.77 7.52
C GLN A 67 10.23 -3.67 8.50
N LYS A 68 10.96 -3.52 9.61
CA LYS A 68 10.70 -2.50 10.64
C LYS A 68 10.99 -1.08 10.17
N SER A 69 11.79 -0.89 9.12
CA SER A 69 12.09 0.43 8.59
C SER A 69 10.94 1.04 7.78
N PHE A 70 9.98 0.20 7.37
CA PHE A 70 8.85 0.68 6.60
C PHE A 70 7.84 1.40 7.49
N LYS A 71 7.47 2.60 7.06
CA LYS A 71 6.40 3.41 7.62
C LYS A 71 5.29 3.54 6.62
N ILE A 72 4.08 3.57 7.15
CA ILE A 72 2.88 3.72 6.35
C ILE A 72 2.17 4.97 6.83
N SER A 73 1.94 5.86 5.90
CA SER A 73 1.25 7.12 6.14
C SER A 73 0.06 7.22 5.22
N TYR A 74 -0.99 7.90 5.68
CA TYR A 74 -2.13 8.22 4.85
C TYR A 74 -2.62 9.62 5.17
N ALA A 75 -3.17 10.27 4.16
CA ALA A 75 -3.90 11.51 4.30
C ALA A 75 -5.21 11.41 3.52
N ARG A 76 -5.89 12.54 3.31
CA ARG A 76 -7.21 12.56 2.68
C ARG A 76 -7.24 12.01 1.25
N ASN A 77 -6.11 12.01 0.55
CA ASN A 77 -6.02 11.72 -0.87
C ASN A 77 -4.85 10.80 -1.23
N PHE A 78 -4.15 10.23 -0.25
CA PHE A 78 -3.10 9.25 -0.50
C PHE A 78 -2.96 8.27 0.66
N ALA A 79 -2.53 7.06 0.32
CA ALA A 79 -1.86 6.12 1.20
C ALA A 79 -0.44 5.90 0.63
N LYS A 80 0.56 5.79 1.50
CA LYS A 80 1.96 5.73 1.10
C LYS A 80 2.75 4.81 2.03
N ILE A 81 3.60 3.98 1.42
CA ILE A 81 4.64 3.21 2.11
C ILE A 81 5.99 3.84 1.81
N GLU A 82 6.81 4.06 2.83
CA GLU A 82 8.18 4.54 2.71
C GLU A 82 9.09 3.76 3.65
N SER A 83 10.39 3.68 3.35
CA SER A 83 11.38 3.16 4.29
C SER A 83 12.36 4.26 4.67
N ASP A 84 12.75 4.33 5.94
CA ASP A 84 13.80 5.23 6.42
C ASP A 84 15.22 4.77 6.02
N LEU A 85 15.36 3.53 5.55
CA LEU A 85 16.65 2.94 5.21
C LEU A 85 16.93 3.13 3.72
N GLU A 86 17.91 3.96 3.40
CA GLU A 86 18.27 4.28 2.02
C GLU A 86 18.52 3.03 1.17
N PHE A 87 19.13 1.99 1.73
CA PHE A 87 19.48 0.79 0.98
C PHE A 87 18.28 -0.04 0.51
N THR A 88 17.07 0.20 1.04
CA THR A 88 15.84 -0.42 0.54
C THR A 88 15.55 -0.05 -0.91
N LYS A 89 15.95 1.16 -1.34
CA LYS A 89 15.84 1.58 -2.75
C LYS A 89 16.64 0.66 -3.68
N TYR A 90 17.83 0.23 -3.24
CA TYR A 90 18.69 -0.64 -4.02
C TYR A 90 18.14 -2.07 -4.09
N HIS A 91 17.45 -2.52 -3.05
CA HIS A 91 16.73 -3.78 -3.13
C HIS A 91 15.48 -3.67 -4.01
N GLN A 92 14.78 -2.53 -3.98
CA GLN A 92 13.60 -2.31 -4.82
C GLN A 92 13.96 -2.34 -6.31
N THR A 93 15.09 -1.76 -6.71
CA THR A 93 15.52 -1.71 -8.12
C THR A 93 16.49 -2.82 -8.52
N GLY A 94 17.22 -3.38 -7.56
CA GLY A 94 18.42 -4.17 -7.83
C GLY A 94 19.62 -3.31 -8.25
N THR A 95 20.81 -3.90 -8.19
CA THR A 95 22.06 -3.34 -8.74
C THR A 95 22.93 -4.46 -9.30
N LYS A 96 24.07 -4.14 -9.93
CA LYS A 96 25.04 -5.14 -10.40
C LYS A 96 25.55 -6.09 -9.30
N ARG A 97 25.51 -5.68 -8.03
CA ARG A 97 26.05 -6.43 -6.88
C ARG A 97 25.00 -6.83 -5.84
N LEU A 98 23.76 -6.39 -6.02
CA LEU A 98 22.68 -6.62 -5.07
C LEU A 98 21.46 -7.12 -5.84
N PRO A 99 20.99 -8.35 -5.60
CA PRO A 99 19.81 -8.83 -6.27
C PRO A 99 18.58 -8.02 -5.84
N GLN A 100 17.70 -7.84 -6.81
CA GLN A 100 16.44 -7.17 -6.62
C GLN A 100 15.53 -8.01 -5.72
N ARG A 101 14.89 -7.36 -4.76
CA ARG A 101 13.92 -7.93 -3.85
C ARG A 101 12.81 -6.89 -3.70
N LYS A 102 11.85 -6.85 -4.63
CA LYS A 102 10.80 -5.82 -4.61
C LYS A 102 9.94 -5.99 -3.35
N MET A 103 9.79 -4.94 -2.56
CA MET A 103 9.01 -4.96 -1.31
C MET A 103 7.64 -4.34 -1.46
N VAL A 104 7.53 -3.38 -2.37
CA VAL A 104 6.30 -2.69 -2.72
C VAL A 104 6.07 -2.74 -4.23
N PRO A 105 4.83 -2.71 -4.71
CA PRO A 105 4.57 -2.59 -6.14
C PRO A 105 5.20 -1.30 -6.70
N ASP A 106 5.76 -1.37 -7.90
CA ASP A 106 6.31 -0.21 -8.61
C ASP A 106 5.85 -0.16 -10.07
N SER A 107 5.85 1.04 -10.64
CA SER A 107 5.37 1.26 -12.01
C SER A 107 6.17 0.50 -13.07
N SER A 108 7.44 0.20 -12.81
CA SER A 108 8.31 -0.53 -13.75
C SER A 108 7.86 -1.97 -13.98
N SER A 109 7.10 -2.55 -13.05
CA SER A 109 6.60 -3.92 -13.11
C SER A 109 5.07 -3.98 -13.23
N GLY A 110 4.47 -2.99 -13.90
CA GLY A 110 3.02 -2.93 -14.08
C GLY A 110 2.28 -2.37 -12.85
N GLY A 111 2.99 -1.83 -11.86
CA GLY A 111 2.38 -1.14 -10.73
C GLY A 111 1.51 -2.04 -9.86
N LEU A 112 0.47 -1.43 -9.29
CA LEU A 112 -0.52 -2.11 -8.47
C LEU A 112 -1.33 -3.13 -9.28
N GLU A 113 -1.63 -2.84 -10.55
CA GLU A 113 -2.54 -3.63 -11.40
C GLU A 113 -2.09 -5.07 -11.61
N HIS A 114 -0.77 -5.29 -11.68
CA HIS A 114 -0.20 -6.62 -11.85
C HIS A 114 0.27 -7.25 -10.53
N SER A 115 0.09 -6.56 -9.41
CA SER A 115 0.50 -7.06 -8.10
C SER A 115 -0.60 -7.87 -7.42
N THR A 116 -0.18 -8.80 -6.58
CA THR A 116 -1.04 -9.55 -5.64
C THR A 116 -1.73 -8.66 -4.61
N TRP A 117 -1.36 -7.38 -4.52
CA TRP A 117 -1.94 -6.41 -3.60
C TRP A 117 -3.24 -5.80 -4.14
N GLN A 118 -3.47 -5.83 -5.46
CA GLN A 118 -4.63 -5.19 -6.09
C GLN A 118 -5.95 -5.72 -5.55
N ALA A 119 -6.14 -7.03 -5.58
CA ALA A 119 -7.40 -7.66 -5.17
C ALA A 119 -7.72 -7.43 -3.68
N PRO A 120 -6.78 -7.60 -2.73
CA PRO A 120 -6.99 -7.23 -1.33
C PRO A 120 -7.38 -5.76 -1.14
N ILE A 121 -6.70 -4.84 -1.83
CA ILE A 121 -7.00 -3.41 -1.75
C ILE A 121 -8.40 -3.15 -2.30
N HIS A 122 -8.71 -3.58 -3.52
CA HIS A 122 -10.05 -3.41 -4.10
C HIS A 122 -11.14 -4.01 -3.21
N GLY A 123 -10.89 -5.18 -2.61
CA GLY A 123 -11.83 -5.83 -1.70
C GLY A 123 -12.14 -5.00 -0.45
N VAL A 124 -11.15 -4.30 0.13
CA VAL A 124 -11.42 -3.41 1.28
C VAL A 124 -12.13 -2.14 0.85
N LEU A 125 -11.77 -1.58 -0.31
CA LEU A 125 -12.37 -0.37 -0.85
C LEU A 125 -13.87 -0.57 -1.12
N SER A 126 -14.23 -1.68 -1.76
CA SER A 126 -15.65 -2.02 -2.00
C SER A 126 -16.44 -2.10 -0.70
N LYS A 127 -15.90 -2.73 0.35
CA LYS A 127 -16.55 -2.83 1.66
C LYS A 127 -16.75 -1.48 2.33
N VAL A 128 -15.80 -0.55 2.19
CA VAL A 128 -15.93 0.81 2.74
C VAL A 128 -17.05 1.57 2.03
N VAL A 129 -17.09 1.50 0.69
CA VAL A 129 -18.15 2.15 -0.10
C VAL A 129 -19.52 1.57 0.23
N GLU A 130 -19.66 0.23 0.27
CA GLU A 130 -20.92 -0.44 0.63
C GLU A 130 -21.43 -0.04 2.02
N ARG A 131 -20.53 0.13 2.99
CA ARG A 131 -20.91 0.55 4.36
C ARG A 131 -21.52 1.95 4.39
N ILE A 132 -21.08 2.83 3.49
CA ILE A 132 -21.48 4.25 3.47
C ILE A 132 -22.73 4.47 2.62
N MET A 133 -22.94 3.60 1.62
CA MET A 133 -24.12 3.65 0.74
C MET A 133 -25.36 2.96 1.32
N LYS A 134 -25.21 2.25 2.44
CA LYS A 134 -26.31 1.70 3.25
C LYS A 134 -26.78 2.73 4.27
#